data_AF-A0A4R6JRM7-F1
#
_entry.id   AF-A0A4R6JRM7-F1
#
_cell.length_a   1.000
_cell.length_b   1.000
_cell.length_c   1.000
_cell.angle_alpha   90.00
_cell.angle_beta   90.00
_cell.angle_gamma   90.00
#
_symmetry.space_group_name_H-M   'P 1'
#
loop_
_entity.id
_entity.type
_entity.pdbx_description
1 polymer ?
#
loop_
_entity_poly.entity_id
_entity_poly.type
_entity_poly.pdbx_seq_one_letter_code
_entity_poly.pdbx_strand_id
1 'polypeptide(L)'
;MALSIPERYRFGMSIQIAVRLPDDLVDFLDGEVNAGSAASRAAVVVRALERERRRAVAERDAAIYATANGHDDLDDLAAWAGGQSLDLD
;
A
#
# COMPACT_ATOMS: atom_id res chain seq x y z
N MET A 1 -16.71 -26.84 21.38
CA MET A 1 -15.25 -26.73 21.58
C MET A 1 -14.81 -25.43 20.92
N ALA A 2 -14.67 -24.34 21.70
CA ALA A 2 -14.33 -23.03 21.14
C ALA A 2 -12.80 -22.94 20.98
N LEU A 3 -12.33 -22.83 19.73
CA LEU A 3 -10.91 -22.68 19.41
C LEU A 3 -10.40 -21.35 19.99
N SER A 4 -9.57 -21.46 21.03
CA SER A 4 -8.90 -20.33 21.69
C SER A 4 -7.93 -19.67 20.71
N ILE A 5 -8.16 -18.40 20.39
CA ILE A 5 -7.25 -17.61 19.57
C ILE A 5 -5.97 -17.36 20.40
N PRO A 6 -4.77 -17.66 19.88
CA PRO A 6 -3.52 -17.45 20.59
C PRO A 6 -3.36 -16.00 21.07
N GLU A 7 -2.91 -15.79 22.32
CA GLU A 7 -2.76 -14.46 22.96
C GLU A 7 -1.95 -13.45 22.14
N ARG A 8 -1.10 -13.94 21.24
CA ARG A 8 -0.30 -13.13 20.30
C ARG A 8 -1.17 -12.26 19.38
N TYR A 9 -2.42 -12.64 19.12
CA TYR A 9 -3.38 -11.87 18.32
C TYR A 9 -4.27 -10.92 19.15
N ARG A 10 -4.24 -11.05 20.48
CA ARG A 10 -5.11 -10.29 21.37
C ARG A 10 -4.67 -8.83 21.53
N PHE A 11 -3.45 -8.48 21.12
CA PHE A 11 -2.83 -7.17 21.38
C PHE A 11 -2.75 -6.20 20.19
N GLY A 12 -3.42 -6.48 19.06
CA GLY A 12 -3.31 -5.64 17.85
C GLY A 12 -4.60 -5.23 17.15
N MET A 13 -5.74 -5.88 17.43
CA MET A 13 -7.03 -5.53 16.80
C MET A 13 -7.94 -4.87 17.83
N SER A 14 -8.01 -3.54 17.82
CA SER A 14 -8.92 -2.79 18.71
C SER A 14 -10.36 -2.76 18.20
N ILE A 15 -10.57 -3.00 16.90
CA ILE A 15 -11.87 -2.89 16.22
C ILE A 15 -12.09 -4.12 15.32
N GLN A 16 -13.26 -4.75 15.45
CA GLN A 16 -13.71 -5.84 14.59
C GLN A 16 -14.92 -5.38 13.76
N ILE A 17 -14.92 -5.74 12.48
CA ILE A 17 -16.03 -5.50 11.55
C ILE A 17 -16.51 -6.81 10.94
N ALA A 18 -17.79 -6.90 10.59
CA ALA A 18 -18.34 -7.99 9.80
C ALA A 18 -18.39 -7.57 8.32
N VAL A 19 -17.72 -8.32 7.45
CA VAL A 19 -17.65 -8.06 6.01
C VAL A 19 -18.18 -9.27 5.26
N ARG A 20 -19.00 -9.04 4.23
CA ARG A 20 -19.42 -10.08 3.30
C ARG A 20 -18.42 -10.13 2.16
N LEU A 21 -17.84 -11.29 1.94
CA LEU A 21 -16.93 -11.56 0.84
C LEU A 21 -17.50 -12.69 -0.02
N PRO A 22 -17.24 -12.69 -1.34
CA PRO A 22 -17.43 -13.85 -2.19
C PRO A 22 -16.75 -15.11 -1.62
N ASP A 23 -17.39 -16.26 -1.81
CA ASP A 23 -16.95 -17.54 -1.24
C ASP A 23 -15.52 -17.91 -1.70
N ASP A 24 -15.17 -17.64 -2.95
CA ASP A 24 -13.85 -17.87 -3.52
C ASP A 24 -12.74 -17.07 -2.81
N LEU A 25 -13.04 -15.83 -2.39
CA LEU A 25 -12.09 -15.04 -1.60
C LEU A 25 -11.94 -15.57 -0.18
N VAL A 26 -13.01 -16.12 0.41
CA VAL A 26 -12.93 -16.77 1.72
C VAL A 26 -12.10 -18.05 1.64
N ASP A 27 -12.30 -18.85 0.60
CA ASP A 27 -11.52 -20.06 0.34
C ASP A 27 -10.03 -19.75 0.16
N PHE A 28 -9.70 -18.67 -0.54
CA PHE A 28 -8.32 -18.20 -0.67
C PHE A 28 -7.71 -17.81 0.69
N LEU A 29 -8.44 -17.05 1.51
CA LEU A 29 -7.98 -16.67 2.85
C LEU A 29 -7.73 -17.91 3.72
N ASP A 30 -8.57 -18.93 3.58
CA ASP A 30 -8.44 -20.19 4.30
C ASP A 30 -7.25 -20.99 3.84
N GLY A 31 -7.03 -21.06 2.52
CA GLY A 31 -5.85 -21.68 1.93
C GLY A 31 -4.55 -21.11 2.49
N GLU A 32 -4.42 -19.78 2.55
CA GLU A 32 -3.21 -19.11 3.07
C GLU A 32 -2.94 -19.41 4.55
N VAL A 33 -4.00 -19.52 5.35
CA VAL A 33 -3.86 -19.85 6.78
C VAL A 33 -3.54 -21.33 6.97
N ASN A 34 -4.23 -22.20 6.24
CA ASN A 34 -4.02 -23.65 6.30
C ASN A 34 -2.63 -24.05 5.80
N ALA A 35 -2.10 -23.35 4.79
CA ALA A 35 -0.74 -23.51 4.30
C ALA A 35 0.33 -22.97 5.29
N GLY A 36 -0.09 -22.27 6.35
CA GLY A 36 0.82 -21.61 7.30
C GLY A 36 1.51 -20.36 6.75
N SER A 37 1.18 -19.94 5.52
CA SER A 37 1.69 -18.72 4.89
C SER A 37 1.19 -17.46 5.59
N ALA A 38 0.06 -17.56 6.28
CA ALA A 38 -0.45 -16.50 7.14
C ALA A 38 -0.89 -17.03 8.49
N ALA A 39 -0.67 -16.17 9.48
CA ALA A 39 -0.88 -16.53 10.87
C ALA A 39 -2.39 -16.46 11.26
N SER A 40 -3.18 -15.67 10.52
CA SER A 40 -4.65 -15.60 10.62
C SER A 40 -5.26 -14.98 9.36
N ARG A 41 -6.58 -15.16 9.13
CA ARG A 41 -7.32 -14.52 8.03
C ARG A 41 -7.18 -13.00 8.06
N ALA A 42 -7.24 -12.41 9.26
CA ALA A 42 -7.08 -10.98 9.46
C ALA A 42 -5.69 -10.50 9.02
N ALA A 43 -4.63 -11.28 9.27
CA ALA A 43 -3.28 -10.93 8.81
C ALA A 43 -3.18 -10.89 7.28
N VAL A 44 -3.87 -11.80 6.58
CA VAL A 44 -3.95 -11.78 5.11
C VAL A 44 -4.69 -10.54 4.62
N VAL A 45 -5.84 -10.22 5.24
CA VAL A 45 -6.63 -9.03 4.89
C VAL A 45 -5.84 -7.76 5.13
N VAL A 46 -5.15 -7.62 6.27
CA VAL A 46 -4.29 -6.46 6.56
C VAL A 46 -3.18 -6.33 5.51
N ARG A 47 -2.47 -7.42 5.18
CA ARG A 47 -1.43 -7.43 4.14
C ARG A 47 -1.97 -6.96 2.79
N ALA A 48 -3.17 -7.41 2.41
CA ALA A 48 -3.82 -7.00 1.17
C ALA A 48 -4.19 -5.50 1.18
N LEU A 49 -4.78 -5.03 2.29
CA LEU A 49 -5.16 -3.62 2.45
C LEU A 49 -3.94 -2.69 2.51
N GLU A 50 -2.83 -3.10 3.12
CA GLU A 50 -1.60 -2.30 3.13
C GLU A 50 -0.98 -2.17 1.73
N ARG A 51 -1.04 -3.24 0.92
CA ARG A 51 -0.62 -3.19 -0.47
C ARG A 51 -1.47 -2.20 -1.27
N GLU A 52 -2.79 -2.21 -1.07
CA GLU A 52 -3.71 -1.27 -1.71
C GLU A 52 -3.48 0.17 -1.22
N ARG A 53 -3.28 0.37 0.09
CA ARG A 53 -2.98 1.69 0.66
C ARG A 53 -1.72 2.29 0.05
N ARG A 54 -0.65 1.49 -0.10
CA ARG A 54 0.60 1.95 -0.73
C ARG A 54 0.37 2.39 -2.17
N ARG A 55 -0.48 1.69 -2.91
CA ARG A 55 -0.87 2.07 -4.27
C ARG A 55 -1.64 3.39 -4.28
N ALA A 56 -2.67 3.52 -3.45
CA ALA A 56 -3.52 4.71 -3.40
C ALA A 56 -2.77 5.99 -2.99
N VAL A 57 -1.76 5.87 -2.10
CA VAL A 57 -0.91 7.01 -1.72
C VAL A 57 -0.08 7.49 -2.91
N ALA A 58 0.56 6.58 -3.64
CA ALA A 58 1.35 6.95 -4.82
C ALA A 58 0.51 7.61 -5.92
N GLU A 59 -0.71 7.11 -6.15
CA GLU A 59 -1.65 7.70 -7.12
C GLU A 59 -2.12 9.09 -6.68
N ARG A 60 -2.41 9.28 -5.38
CA ARG A 60 -2.79 10.58 -4.83
C ARG A 60 -1.67 11.60 -4.92
N ASP A 61 -0.44 11.20 -4.61
CA ASP A 61 0.73 12.07 -4.68
C ASP A 61 1.02 12.48 -6.13
N ALA A 62 0.96 11.53 -7.07
CA ALA A 62 1.08 11.83 -8.51
C ALA A 62 0.00 12.80 -9.00
N ALA A 63 -1.24 12.67 -8.52
CA ALA A 63 -2.31 13.61 -8.86
C ALA A 63 -2.04 15.01 -8.30
N ILE A 64 -1.50 15.14 -7.08
CA ILE A 64 -1.10 16.43 -6.52
C ILE A 64 0.01 17.08 -7.36
N TYR A 65 1.06 16.33 -7.70
CA TYR A 65 2.14 16.83 -8.55
C TYR A 65 1.67 17.21 -9.95
N ALA A 66 0.72 16.49 -10.54
CA ALA A 66 0.14 16.81 -11.84
C ALA A 66 -0.73 18.08 -11.81
N THR A 67 -1.34 18.39 -10.66
CA THR A 67 -2.16 19.62 -10.48
C THR A 67 -1.37 20.83 -10.00
N ALA A 68 -0.18 20.62 -9.43
CA ALA A 68 0.75 21.69 -9.16
C ALA A 68 1.30 22.18 -10.51
N ASN A 69 0.89 23.37 -10.96
CA ASN A 69 1.47 24.07 -12.11
C ASN A 69 2.96 24.35 -11.83
N GLY A 70 3.81 23.35 -12.02
CA GLY A 70 5.27 23.43 -11.91
C GLY A 70 5.89 23.54 -13.30
N HIS A 71 5.65 24.65 -13.99
CA HIS A 71 6.21 24.87 -15.32
C HIS A 71 6.84 26.26 -15.51
N ASP A 72 7.13 26.99 -14.42
CA ASP A 72 7.87 28.26 -14.52
C ASP A 72 9.28 28.10 -13.92
N ASP A 73 9.41 27.56 -12.71
CA ASP A 73 10.71 27.43 -12.02
C ASP A 73 11.70 26.45 -12.70
N LEU A 74 11.20 25.48 -13.47
CA LEU A 74 12.04 24.51 -14.18
C LEU A 74 12.58 25.06 -15.51
N ASP A 75 11.91 26.04 -16.11
CA ASP A 75 12.32 26.67 -17.36
C ASP A 75 13.52 27.58 -17.12
N ASP A 76 13.53 28.32 -16.02
CA ASP A 76 14.68 29.14 -15.58
C ASP A 76 15.91 28.28 -15.28
N LEU A 77 15.72 27.11 -14.65
CA LEU A 77 16.79 26.15 -14.38
C LEU A 77 17.34 25.53 -15.67
N ALA A 78 16.45 25.18 -16.62
CA ALA A 78 16.85 24.65 -17.92
C ALA A 78 17.62 25.69 -18.76
N ALA A 79 17.19 26.95 -18.72
CA ALA A 79 17.89 28.06 -19.37
C ALA A 79 19.29 28.29 -18.76
N TRP A 80 19.40 28.25 -17.43
CA TRP A 80 20.69 28.35 -16.75
C TRP A 80 21.63 27.17 -17.08
N ALA A 81 21.12 25.94 -17.06
CA ALA A 81 21.91 24.75 -17.35
C ALA A 81 22.34 24.66 -18.83
N GLY A 82 21.49 25.08 -19.77
CA GLY A 82 21.84 25.13 -21.19
C GLY A 82 22.87 26.23 -21.54
N GLY A 83 23.02 27.23 -20.67
CA GLY A 83 24.04 28.27 -20.77
C GLY A 83 25.41 27.87 -20.20
N GLN A 84 25.49 26.80 -19.40
CA GLN A 84 26.77 26.23 -19.01
C GLN A 84 27.30 25.37 -20.16
N SER A 85 28.45 25.77 -20.72
CA SER A 85 29.28 24.83 -21.49
C SER A 85 29.66 23.71 -20.53
N LEU A 86 29.02 22.54 -20.71
CA LEU A 86 29.41 21.35 -20.01
C LEU A 86 30.77 20.97 -20.59
N ASP A 87 31.85 21.36 -19.92
CA ASP A 87 33.20 20.87 -20.22
C ASP A 87 33.19 19.36 -19.94
N LEU A 88 32.77 18.61 -20.96
CA LEU A 88 32.93 17.19 -21.07
C LEU A 88 34.27 16.96 -21.77
N ASP A 89 35.33 16.87 -20.97
CA ASP A 89 36.63 16.35 -21.39
C ASP A 89 36.54 14.88 -21.85
#